data_AF-I9U906-F1
#
_entry.id   AF-I9U906-F1
#
_cell.length_a   1.000
_cell.length_b   1.000
_cell.length_c   1.000
_cell.angle_alpha   90.00
_cell.angle_beta   90.00
_cell.angle_gamma   90.00
#
_symmetry.space_group_name_H-M   'P 1'
#
loop_
_entity.id
_entity.type
_entity.pdbx_description
1 polymer ?
#
loop_
_entity_poly.entity_id
_entity_poly.type
_entity_poly.pdbx_seq_one_letter_code
_entity_poly.pdbx_strand_id
1 'polypeptide(L)'
;MIDLKRLRKEKGITQKELAQLLSCGQSFIANVENGRRDLPPVKIEILERKFGNICSYITNDIEEIKPIENKPKTIAPKQHSQTEKMEVSTDILFAGADAFSRQLIQLMNEKLIAPYSMITEKEKEIERLNREIGRLEALLEVSKKMNAQQEDVAKCADAV
;
A
#
# COMPACT_ATOMS: atom_id res chain seq x y z
N MET A 1 -6.59 4.68 10.38
CA MET A 1 -7.03 4.03 11.63
C MET A 1 -8.55 3.83 11.59
N ILE A 2 -9.15 3.02 12.47
CA ILE A 2 -10.62 2.85 12.55
C ILE A 2 -11.15 3.51 13.84
N ASP A 3 -12.19 4.34 13.74
CA ASP A 3 -12.90 4.90 14.89
C ASP A 3 -13.84 3.85 15.49
N LEU A 4 -13.23 2.96 16.27
CA LEU A 4 -13.91 1.85 16.92
C LEU A 4 -14.90 2.33 17.99
N LYS A 5 -14.64 3.49 18.60
CA LYS A 5 -15.47 4.06 19.67
C LYS A 5 -16.80 4.55 19.11
N ARG A 6 -16.77 5.21 17.95
CA ARG A 6 -17.98 5.64 17.24
C ARG A 6 -18.81 4.44 16.80
N LEU A 7 -18.20 3.46 16.13
CA LEU A 7 -18.87 2.23 15.70
C LEU A 7 -19.59 1.56 16.88
N ARG A 8 -18.88 1.41 18.01
CA ARG A 8 -19.43 0.77 19.20
C ARG A 8 -20.67 1.49 19.74
N LYS A 9 -20.61 2.82 19.84
CA LYS A 9 -21.72 3.64 20.35
C LYS A 9 -22.94 3.59 19.45
N GLU A 10 -22.74 3.68 18.13
CA GLU A 10 -23.83 3.61 17.15
C GLU A 10 -24.49 2.22 17.13
N LYS A 11 -23.73 1.16 17.39
CA LYS A 11 -24.26 -0.21 17.51
C LYS A 11 -24.79 -0.55 18.92
N GLY A 12 -24.69 0.37 19.87
CA GLY A 12 -25.25 0.22 21.22
C GLY A 12 -24.58 -0.87 22.07
N ILE A 13 -23.34 -1.25 21.78
CA ILE A 13 -22.62 -2.29 22.53
C ILE A 13 -21.57 -1.71 23.49
N THR A 14 -21.23 -2.46 24.52
CA THR A 14 -20.19 -2.12 25.50
C THR A 14 -18.80 -2.53 25.01
N GLN A 15 -17.74 -1.97 25.61
CA GLN A 15 -16.36 -2.36 25.26
C GLN A 15 -16.11 -3.85 25.55
N LYS A 16 -16.77 -4.41 26.57
CA LYS A 16 -16.66 -5.82 26.94
C LYS A 16 -17.29 -6.74 25.89
N GLU A 17 -18.48 -6.39 25.41
CA GLU A 17 -19.17 -7.14 24.35
C GLU A 17 -18.41 -7.06 23.02
N LEU A 18 -17.86 -5.88 22.69
CA LEU A 18 -16.98 -5.74 21.53
C LEU A 18 -15.70 -6.56 21.65
N ALA A 19 -15.12 -6.62 22.86
CA ALA A 19 -13.93 -7.44 23.13
C ALA A 19 -14.24 -8.94 22.95
N GLN A 20 -15.40 -9.39 23.41
CA GLN A 20 -15.88 -10.76 23.21
C GLN A 20 -16.10 -11.08 21.73
N LEU A 21 -16.76 -10.18 20.98
CA LEU A 21 -16.97 -10.32 19.53
C LEU A 21 -15.64 -10.51 18.80
N LEU A 22 -14.63 -9.73 19.18
CA LEU A 22 -13.31 -9.75 18.56
C LEU A 22 -12.37 -10.78 19.19
N SER A 23 -12.83 -11.60 20.14
CA SER A 23 -12.01 -12.58 20.87
C SER A 23 -10.70 -11.96 21.40
N CYS A 24 -10.82 -10.87 22.16
CA CYS A 24 -9.68 -10.19 22.80
C CYS A 24 -10.04 -9.64 24.18
N GLY A 25 -9.03 -9.15 24.92
CA GLY A 25 -9.25 -8.50 26.21
C GLY A 25 -9.89 -7.11 26.07
N GLN A 26 -10.72 -6.71 27.04
CA GLN A 26 -11.33 -5.38 27.04
C GLN A 26 -10.28 -4.24 27.08
N SER A 27 -9.14 -4.47 27.73
CA SER A 27 -7.99 -3.55 27.72
C SER A 27 -7.43 -3.30 26.32
N PHE A 28 -7.50 -4.30 25.43
CA PHE A 28 -7.09 -4.16 24.04
C PHE A 28 -8.02 -3.17 23.31
N ILE A 29 -9.34 -3.32 23.47
CA ILE A 29 -10.33 -2.41 22.89
C ILE A 29 -10.11 -0.97 23.42
N ALA A 30 -9.88 -0.82 24.72
CA ALA A 30 -9.59 0.50 25.29
C ALA A 30 -8.31 1.13 24.70
N ASN A 31 -7.26 0.34 24.46
CA ASN A 31 -6.04 0.86 23.83
C ASN A 31 -6.26 1.25 22.37
N VAL A 32 -7.09 0.50 21.64
CA VAL A 32 -7.47 0.83 20.26
C VAL A 32 -8.31 2.10 20.21
N GLU A 33 -9.35 2.21 21.04
CA GLU A 33 -10.20 3.41 21.10
C GLU A 33 -9.45 4.68 21.53
N ASN A 34 -8.30 4.53 22.21
CA ASN A 34 -7.43 5.64 22.62
C ASN A 34 -6.25 5.87 21.67
N GLY A 35 -6.18 5.18 20.52
CA GLY A 35 -5.11 5.34 19.53
C GLY A 35 -3.73 4.84 19.97
N ARG A 36 -3.65 4.02 21.03
CA ARG A 36 -2.39 3.43 21.51
C ARG A 36 -2.01 2.16 20.76
N ARG A 37 -2.95 1.54 20.05
CA ARG A 37 -2.75 0.36 19.21
C ARG A 37 -3.70 0.40 18.03
N ASP A 38 -3.24 -0.12 16.90
CA ASP A 38 -4.11 -0.37 15.77
C ASP A 38 -4.90 -1.67 15.93
N LEU A 39 -6.02 -1.73 15.22
CA LEU A 39 -6.82 -2.94 15.11
C LEU A 39 -6.28 -3.81 13.97
N PRO A 40 -5.82 -5.06 14.23
CA PRO A 40 -5.34 -5.94 13.18
C PRO A 40 -6.38 -6.19 12.08
N PRO A 41 -5.96 -6.35 10.81
CA PRO A 41 -6.87 -6.58 9.68
C PRO A 41 -7.86 -7.73 9.89
N VAL A 42 -7.43 -8.82 10.53
CA VAL A 42 -8.30 -9.97 10.85
C VAL A 42 -9.50 -9.56 11.72
N LYS A 43 -9.31 -8.62 12.64
CA LYS A 43 -10.41 -8.12 13.50
C LYS A 43 -11.32 -7.15 12.75
N ILE A 44 -10.79 -6.43 11.76
CA ILE A 44 -11.59 -5.57 10.85
C ILE A 44 -12.54 -6.45 10.04
N GLU A 45 -12.07 -7.58 9.50
CA GLU A 45 -12.92 -8.52 8.75
C GLU A 45 -14.07 -9.07 9.61
N ILE A 46 -13.81 -9.37 10.89
CA ILE A 46 -14.85 -9.82 11.82
C ILE A 46 -15.92 -8.73 12.04
N LEU A 47 -15.50 -7.46 12.13
CA LEU A 47 -16.44 -6.33 12.23
C LEU A 47 -17.28 -6.19 10.97
N GLU A 48 -16.69 -6.35 9.79
CA GLU A 48 -17.42 -6.29 8.51
C GLU A 48 -18.45 -7.41 8.40
N ARG A 49 -18.08 -8.64 8.76
CA ARG A 49 -19.02 -9.76 8.79
C ARG A 49 -20.18 -9.55 9.77
N LYS A 50 -19.94 -8.86 10.89
CA LYS A 50 -20.96 -8.64 11.93
C LYS A 50 -21.85 -7.43 11.68
N PHE A 51 -21.27 -6.31 11.23
CA PHE A 51 -21.93 -5.01 11.16
C PHE A 51 -22.18 -4.52 9.74
N GLY A 52 -21.69 -5.24 8.72
CA GLY A 52 -21.77 -4.86 7.32
C GLY A 52 -20.68 -3.88 6.93
N ASN A 53 -20.99 -2.94 6.03
CA ASN A 53 -20.03 -1.93 5.61
C ASN A 53 -19.64 -1.02 6.80
N ILE A 54 -18.34 -0.96 7.09
CA ILE A 54 -17.76 -0.12 8.15
C ILE A 54 -16.84 0.97 7.60
N CYS A 55 -16.83 1.21 6.28
CA CYS A 55 -15.93 2.17 5.64
C CYS A 55 -16.09 3.59 6.19
N SER A 56 -17.30 3.98 6.62
CA SER A 56 -17.57 5.29 7.22
C SER A 56 -16.90 5.53 8.57
N TYR A 57 -16.38 4.48 9.21
CA TYR A 57 -15.63 4.55 10.47
C TYR A 57 -14.12 4.45 10.26
N ILE A 58 -13.65 4.20 9.03
CA ILE A 58 -12.23 4.21 8.72
C ILE A 58 -11.82 5.67 8.60
N THR A 59 -11.01 6.15 9.55
CA THR A 59 -10.29 7.40 9.39
C THR A 59 -9.15 7.10 8.42
N ASN A 60 -9.20 7.70 7.23
CA ASN A 60 -8.03 7.81 6.39
C ASN A 60 -7.03 8.66 7.17
N ASP A 61 -6.17 7.99 7.94
CA ASP A 61 -4.88 8.57 8.23
C ASP A 61 -4.17 8.53 6.88
N ILE A 62 -4.41 9.56 6.07
CA ILE A 62 -3.32 10.03 5.22
C ILE A 62 -2.27 10.39 6.28
N GLU A 63 -1.30 9.51 6.49
CA GLU A 63 -0.12 9.90 7.22
C GLU A 63 0.39 11.15 6.52
N GLU A 64 0.17 12.30 7.13
CA GLU A 64 0.90 13.50 6.78
C GLU A 64 2.36 13.10 6.84
N ILE A 65 2.98 13.04 5.65
CA ILE A 65 4.42 12.90 5.50
C ILE A 65 5.01 13.93 6.44
N LYS A 66 5.59 13.49 7.56
CA LYS A 66 6.11 14.40 8.59
C LYS A 66 7.06 15.39 7.89
N PRO A 67 6.79 16.71 7.94
CA PRO A 67 7.65 17.67 7.29
C PRO A 67 9.05 17.54 7.86
N ILE A 68 10.04 17.36 6.98
CA ILE A 68 11.45 17.43 7.32
C ILE A 68 11.68 18.77 8.02
N GLU A 69 12.18 18.74 9.26
CA GLU A 69 12.44 19.92 10.07
C GLU A 69 13.40 20.87 9.36
N ASN A 70 12.87 21.90 8.70
CA ASN A 70 13.60 23.09 8.30
C ASN A 70 12.95 24.29 9.01
N LYS A 71 13.39 24.58 10.23
CA LYS A 71 13.20 25.89 10.88
C LYS A 71 14.18 26.88 10.23
N PRO A 72 13.95 28.20 10.09
CA PRO A 72 12.85 29.09 10.55
C PRO A 72 12.25 29.95 9.38
N LYS A 73 11.14 30.70 9.46
CA LYS A 73 10.86 31.88 10.30
C LYS A 73 9.36 32.17 10.36
N THR A 74 8.98 32.61 11.55
CA THR A 74 7.69 33.09 12.03
C THR A 74 7.11 34.23 11.20
N ILE A 75 5.87 34.08 10.71
CA ILE A 75 4.87 35.17 10.70
C ILE A 75 3.53 34.52 11.05
N ALA A 76 3.04 34.81 12.25
CA ALA A 76 1.75 34.33 12.75
C ALA A 76 0.60 35.18 12.17
N PRO A 77 -0.50 34.59 11.68
CA PRO A 77 -1.79 35.24 11.75
C PRO A 77 -2.42 34.91 13.10
N LYS A 78 -2.52 35.93 13.94
CA LYS A 78 -3.31 35.90 15.17
C LYS A 78 -4.75 35.54 14.82
N GLN A 79 -5.34 34.70 15.66
CA GLN A 79 -6.76 34.43 15.63
C GLN A 79 -7.54 35.74 15.82
N HIS A 80 -8.45 36.02 14.89
CA HIS A 80 -9.59 36.86 15.18
C HIS A 80 -10.85 36.08 14.83
N SER A 81 -11.62 35.82 15.88
CA SER A 81 -13.02 35.45 15.85
C SER A 81 -13.79 36.35 14.89
N GLN A 82 -14.30 35.79 13.80
CA GLN A 82 -15.58 36.16 13.22
C GLN A 82 -16.06 35.04 12.31
N THR A 83 -17.27 34.59 12.62
CA THR A 83 -18.06 33.60 11.90
C THR A 83 -18.43 34.09 10.51
N GLU A 84 -17.84 33.50 9.47
CA GLU A 84 -18.51 33.31 8.19
C GLU A 84 -18.45 31.81 7.89
N LYS A 85 -19.59 31.13 8.05
CA LYS A 85 -19.76 29.77 7.56
C LYS A 85 -19.78 29.85 6.03
N MET A 86 -18.60 29.84 5.43
CA MET A 86 -18.49 29.46 4.03
C MET A 86 -18.76 27.95 4.01
N GLU A 87 -20.03 27.57 3.83
CA GLU A 87 -20.39 26.21 3.46
C GLU A 87 -19.73 25.96 2.10
N VAL A 88 -18.50 25.45 2.13
CA VAL A 88 -17.87 24.86 0.96
C VAL A 88 -18.79 23.72 0.56
N SER A 89 -19.62 23.95 -0.45
CA SER A 89 -20.66 23.01 -0.83
C SER A 89 -19.97 21.67 -1.08
N THR A 90 -20.51 20.62 -0.47
CA THR A 90 -20.02 19.24 -0.62
C THR A 90 -19.86 18.86 -2.09
N ASP A 91 -20.65 19.49 -2.97
CA ASP A 91 -20.62 19.34 -4.42
C ASP A 91 -19.32 19.84 -5.05
N ILE A 92 -18.72 20.92 -4.54
CA ILE A 92 -17.44 21.45 -5.04
C ILE A 92 -16.30 20.49 -4.67
N LEU A 93 -16.35 19.94 -3.44
CA LEU A 93 -15.36 18.95 -2.99
C LEU A 93 -15.49 17.64 -3.77
N PHE A 94 -16.72 17.18 -4.01
CA PHE A 94 -16.98 15.98 -4.81
C PHE A 94 -16.57 16.18 -6.28
N ALA A 95 -16.89 17.32 -6.88
CA ALA A 95 -16.47 17.66 -8.24
C ALA A 95 -14.93 17.76 -8.36
N GLY A 96 -14.26 18.32 -7.34
CA GLY A 96 -12.80 18.36 -7.27
C GLY A 96 -12.18 16.96 -7.17
N ALA A 97 -12.75 16.09 -6.33
CA ALA A 97 -12.30 14.71 -6.19
C ALA A 97 -12.53 13.88 -7.48
N ASP A 98 -13.66 14.08 -8.17
CA ASP A 98 -13.97 13.43 -9.45
C ASP A 98 -13.00 13.90 -10.56
N ALA A 99 -12.76 15.21 -10.65
CA ALA A 99 -11.81 15.77 -11.61
C ALA A 99 -10.38 15.24 -11.42
N PHE A 100 -9.92 15.16 -10.16
CA PHE A 100 -8.62 14.58 -9.83
C PHE A 100 -8.54 13.08 -10.15
N SER A 101 -9.59 12.33 -9.83
CA SER A 101 -9.66 10.89 -10.11
C SER A 101 -9.59 10.61 -11.61
N ARG A 102 -10.29 11.39 -12.44
CA ARG A 102 -10.21 11.32 -13.90
C ARG A 102 -8.80 11.62 -14.41
N GLN A 103 -8.14 12.62 -13.84
CA GLN A 103 -6.75 12.95 -14.19
C GLN A 103 -5.81 11.77 -13.90
N LEU A 104 -5.94 11.12 -12.74
CA LEU A 104 -5.13 9.95 -12.39
C LEU A 104 -5.38 8.78 -13.35
N ILE A 105 -6.64 8.50 -13.68
CA ILE A 105 -7.00 7.44 -14.64
C ILE A 105 -6.39 7.75 -16.01
N GLN A 106 -6.45 9.00 -16.46
CA GLN A 106 -5.83 9.43 -17.72
C GLN A 106 -4.32 9.17 -17.71
N LEU A 107 -3.62 9.58 -16.65
CA LEU A 107 -2.18 9.37 -16.52
C LEU A 107 -1.81 7.88 -16.47
N MET A 108 -2.64 7.03 -15.86
CA MET A 108 -2.46 5.57 -15.87
C MET A 108 -2.64 4.99 -17.27
N ASN A 109 -3.66 5.44 -18.01
CA ASN A 109 -3.93 5.00 -19.38
C ASN A 109 -2.83 5.44 -20.36
N GLU A 110 -2.30 6.64 -20.15
CA GLU A 110 -1.12 7.18 -20.85
C GLU A 110 0.19 6.51 -20.42
N LYS A 111 0.14 5.59 -19.45
CA LYS A 111 1.28 4.85 -18.89
C LYS A 111 2.37 5.76 -18.31
N LEU A 112 2.00 6.99 -17.94
CA LEU A 112 2.90 7.94 -17.29
C LEU A 112 3.07 7.59 -15.81
N ILE A 113 2.08 6.93 -15.22
CA ILE A 113 2.12 6.43 -13.85
C ILE A 113 1.67 4.98 -13.79
N ALA A 114 2.18 4.25 -12.79
CA ALA A 114 1.81 2.87 -12.52
C ALA A 114 1.71 2.66 -11.00
N PRO A 115 0.80 1.79 -10.52
CA PRO A 115 0.77 1.42 -9.12
C PRO A 115 2.08 0.75 -8.68
N TYR A 116 2.59 1.13 -7.52
CA TYR A 116 3.88 0.66 -7.02
C TYR A 116 3.94 -0.86 -6.83
N SER A 117 2.86 -1.49 -6.38
CA SER A 117 2.76 -2.96 -6.26
C SER A 117 3.11 -3.65 -7.60
N MET A 118 2.54 -3.16 -8.70
CA MET A 118 2.81 -3.70 -10.03
C MET A 118 4.28 -3.51 -10.45
N ILE A 119 4.88 -2.35 -10.13
CA ILE A 119 6.30 -2.08 -10.43
C ILE A 119 7.18 -3.09 -9.70
N THR A 120 6.96 -3.27 -8.39
CA THR A 120 7.76 -4.21 -7.58
C THR A 120 7.63 -5.67 -8.00
N GLU A 121 6.44 -6.09 -8.43
CA GLU A 121 6.23 -7.44 -8.97
C GLU A 121 6.99 -7.63 -10.28
N LYS A 122 6.95 -6.63 -11.17
CA LYS A 122 7.68 -6.67 -12.44
C LYS A 122 9.19 -6.63 -12.24
N GLU A 123 9.71 -5.89 -11.27
CA GLU A 123 11.13 -5.89 -10.93
C GLU A 123 11.62 -7.27 -10.49
N LYS A 124 10.84 -7.99 -9.66
CA LYS A 124 11.17 -9.37 -9.26
C LYS A 124 11.16 -10.31 -10.46
N GLU A 125 10.24 -10.12 -11.38
CA GLU A 125 10.17 -10.93 -12.60
C GLU A 125 11.37 -10.66 -13.52
N ILE A 126 11.77 -9.39 -13.68
CA ILE A 126 12.99 -9.01 -14.40
C ILE A 126 14.22 -9.66 -13.76
N GLU A 127 14.31 -9.67 -12.42
CA GLU A 127 15.42 -10.30 -11.72
C GLU A 127 15.50 -11.81 -12.01
N ARG A 128 14.36 -12.51 -11.99
CA ARG A 128 14.32 -13.95 -12.32
C ARG A 128 14.77 -14.21 -13.75
N LEU A 129 14.23 -13.44 -14.71
CA LEU A 129 14.58 -13.59 -16.12
C LEU A 129 16.07 -13.34 -16.34
N ASN A 130 16.65 -12.31 -15.72
CA ASN A 130 18.08 -12.02 -15.83
C ASN A 130 18.96 -13.14 -15.27
N ARG A 131 18.55 -13.78 -14.17
CA ARG A 131 19.25 -14.96 -13.64
C ARG A 131 19.20 -16.14 -14.60
N GLU A 132 18.04 -16.37 -15.23
CA GLU A 132 17.87 -17.48 -16.17
C GLU A 132 18.62 -17.24 -17.48
N ILE A 133 18.61 -16.01 -18.00
CA ILE A 133 19.45 -15.60 -19.13
C ILE A 133 20.92 -15.91 -18.84
N GLY A 134 21.44 -15.50 -17.67
CA GLY A 134 22.83 -15.79 -17.29
C GLY A 134 23.15 -17.29 -17.20
N ARG A 135 22.21 -18.13 -16.74
CA ARG A 135 22.38 -19.59 -16.76
C ARG A 135 22.44 -20.15 -18.18
N LEU A 136 21.52 -19.73 -19.05
CA LEU A 136 21.46 -20.20 -20.44
C LEU A 136 22.72 -19.79 -21.20
N GLU A 137 23.23 -18.57 -20.96
CA GLU A 137 24.51 -18.10 -21.52
C GLU A 137 25.68 -18.97 -21.05
N ALA A 138 25.74 -19.30 -19.76
CA ALA A 138 26.78 -20.19 -19.22
C ALA A 138 26.72 -21.60 -19.83
N LEU A 139 25.52 -22.16 -19.98
CA LEU A 139 25.32 -23.47 -20.63
C LEU A 139 25.77 -23.43 -22.10
N LEU A 140 25.39 -22.40 -22.84
CA LEU A 140 25.82 -22.22 -24.23
C LEU A 140 27.35 -22.11 -24.35
N GLU A 141 28.02 -21.39 -23.46
CA GLU A 141 29.48 -21.28 -23.46
C GLU A 141 30.17 -22.62 -23.17
N VAL A 142 29.62 -23.43 -22.25
CA VAL A 142 30.13 -24.79 -21.99
C VAL A 142 29.94 -25.68 -23.21
N SER A 143 28.75 -25.68 -23.82
CA SER A 143 28.46 -26.49 -25.01
C SER A 143 29.34 -26.11 -26.20
N LYS A 144 29.61 -24.81 -26.42
CA LYS A 144 30.56 -24.36 -27.46
C LYS A 144 31.97 -24.88 -27.21
N LYS A 145 32.46 -24.81 -25.96
CA LYS A 145 33.79 -25.32 -25.58
C LYS A 145 33.90 -26.84 -25.74
N MET A 146 32.85 -27.58 -25.38
CA MET A 146 32.81 -29.04 -25.58
C MET A 146 32.86 -29.41 -27.06
N ASN A 147 32.08 -28.74 -27.91
CA ASN A 147 32.12 -28.98 -29.36
C ASN A 147 33.49 -28.62 -29.97
N ALA A 148 34.10 -27.50 -29.57
CA ALA A 148 35.41 -27.11 -30.07
C ALA A 148 36.51 -28.13 -29.72
N GLN A 149 36.47 -28.71 -28.51
CA GLN A 149 37.40 -29.78 -28.11
C GLN A 149 37.16 -31.08 -28.87
N GLN A 150 35.90 -31.40 -29.19
CA GLN A 150 35.55 -32.64 -29.90
C GLN A 150 35.93 -32.59 -31.39
N GLU A 151 35.85 -31.41 -32.03
CA GLU A 151 36.38 -31.19 -33.38
C GLU A 151 37.92 -31.30 -33.46
N ASP A 152 38.63 -30.81 -32.43
CA ASP A 152 40.10 -30.85 -32.39
C ASP A 152 40.62 -32.29 -32.20
N VAL A 153 39.94 -33.07 -31.35
CA VAL A 153 40.24 -34.50 -31.14
C VAL A 153 39.91 -35.32 -32.40
N ALA A 154 38.82 -35.03 -33.11
CA ALA A 154 38.48 -35.72 -34.35
C ALA A 154 39.49 -35.46 -35.49
N LYS A 155 39.99 -34.22 -35.61
CA LYS A 155 41.05 -33.89 -36.60
C LYS A 155 42.38 -34.58 -36.32
N CYS A 156 42.71 -34.82 -35.05
CA CYS A 156 43.93 -35.53 -34.68
C CYS A 156 43.84 -37.04 -34.94
N ALA A 157 42.64 -37.62 -34.94
CA ALA A 157 42.42 -39.05 -35.20
C ALA A 157 42.43 -39.40 -36.70
N ASP A 158 42.10 -38.46 -37.58
CA ASP A 158 42.04 -38.65 -39.05
C ASP A 158 43.39 -38.39 -39.76
N ALA A 159 44.45 -38.09 -39.01
CA ALA A 159 45.79 -37.76 -39.51
C ALA A 159 46.85 -38.88 -39.29
N VAL A 160 46.42 -40.12 -39.03
CA VAL A 160 47.28 -41.31 -38.85
C VAL A 160 47.10 -42.30 -39.98
#